data_AF-A0A8J4X225-F1
#
_entry.id   AF-A0A8J4X225-F1
#
_cell.length_a   1.000
_cell.length_b   1.000
_cell.length_c   1.000
_cell.angle_alpha   90.00
_cell.angle_beta   90.00
_cell.angle_gamma   90.00
#
_symmetry.space_group_name_H-M   'P 1'
#
loop_
_entity.id
_entity.type
_entity.pdbx_description
1 polymer ?
#
loop_
_entity_poly.entity_id
_entity_poly.type
_entity_poly.pdbx_seq_one_letter_code
_entity_poly.pdbx_strand_id
1 'polypeptide(L)'
;RNLTFSCAASHTFPLSFNGTSFLQLPGRREHNMVSVSFQFRTWNSNGLLLFSALADGMLELTLRDGKAVAHISIAQRKSSHVDMMS
;
A
#
# COMPACT_ATOMS: atom_id res chain seq x y z
N ARG A 1 17.84 22.66 -31.33
CA ARG A 1 18.33 21.60 -30.42
C ARG A 1 17.16 20.64 -30.21
N ASN A 2 17.18 19.45 -30.80
CA ASN A 2 16.08 18.50 -30.71
C ASN A 2 16.19 17.70 -29.40
N LEU A 3 15.16 17.74 -28.57
CA LEU A 3 15.03 16.94 -27.35
C LEU A 3 13.91 15.93 -27.57
N THR A 4 14.24 14.65 -27.53
CA THR A 4 13.27 13.56 -27.51
C THR A 4 13.17 13.03 -26.08
N PHE A 5 11.95 13.05 -25.53
CA PHE A 5 11.63 12.42 -24.26
C PHE A 5 11.04 11.05 -24.54
N SER A 6 11.67 10.00 -24.02
CA SER A 6 11.13 8.65 -24.01
C SER A 6 10.98 8.17 -22.57
N CYS A 7 9.88 7.50 -22.29
CA CYS A 7 9.70 6.71 -21.08
C CYS A 7 9.81 5.24 -21.48
N ALA A 8 10.66 4.47 -20.81
CA ALA A 8 10.62 3.02 -20.97
C ALA A 8 9.29 2.53 -20.41
N ALA A 9 8.56 1.71 -21.19
CA ALA A 9 7.32 1.12 -20.69
C ALA A 9 7.62 0.37 -19.38
N SER A 10 6.83 0.62 -18.35
CA SER A 10 6.91 -0.14 -17.10
C SER A 10 6.42 -1.56 -17.36
N HIS A 11 7.32 -2.51 -17.58
CA HIS A 11 6.96 -3.91 -17.69
C HIS A 11 6.51 -4.42 -16.31
N THR A 12 5.26 -4.86 -16.23
CA THR A 12 4.74 -5.55 -15.04
C THR A 12 4.98 -7.04 -15.21
N PHE A 13 5.68 -7.66 -14.27
CA PHE A 13 5.94 -9.10 -14.30
C PHE A 13 4.99 -9.81 -13.32
N PRO A 14 4.30 -10.87 -13.74
CA PRO A 14 3.43 -11.62 -12.84
C PRO A 14 4.28 -12.35 -11.79
N LEU A 15 3.82 -12.32 -10.54
CA LEU A 15 4.40 -13.06 -9.43
C LEU A 15 3.37 -14.04 -8.89
N SER A 16 3.84 -15.19 -8.38
CA SER A 16 3.00 -16.23 -7.80
C SER A 16 3.38 -16.46 -6.34
N PHE A 17 2.37 -16.54 -5.47
CA PHE A 17 2.54 -16.78 -4.04
C PHE A 17 1.95 -18.15 -3.67
N ASN A 18 2.63 -18.89 -2.80
CA ASN A 18 2.21 -20.24 -2.39
C ASN A 18 1.46 -20.24 -1.04
N GLY A 19 0.87 -19.10 -0.65
CA GLY A 19 0.11 -18.92 0.59
C GLY A 19 0.94 -18.44 1.78
N THR A 20 2.23 -18.77 1.86
CA THR A 20 3.13 -18.32 2.95
C THR A 20 4.22 -17.35 2.48
N SER A 21 4.38 -17.19 1.17
CA SER A 21 5.35 -16.25 0.60
C SER A 21 4.80 -14.83 0.50
N PHE A 22 5.70 -13.84 0.54
CA PHE A 22 5.39 -12.44 0.33
C PHE A 22 6.53 -11.73 -0.42
N LEU A 23 6.21 -10.58 -1.02
CA LEU A 23 7.19 -9.69 -1.64
C LEU A 23 7.22 -8.39 -0.86
N GLN A 24 8.39 -8.02 -0.35
CA GLN A 24 8.61 -6.72 0.26
C GLN A 24 9.23 -5.77 -0.76
N LEU A 25 8.50 -4.70 -1.09
CA LEU A 25 8.99 -3.63 -1.97
C LEU A 25 9.51 -2.47 -1.12
N PRO A 26 10.52 -1.72 -1.60
CA PRO A 26 10.92 -0.47 -0.96
C PRO A 26 9.74 0.52 -0.94
N GLY A 27 9.24 0.82 0.24
CA GLY A 27 8.21 1.84 0.44
C GLY A 27 8.82 3.23 0.61
N ARG A 28 8.03 4.27 0.32
CA ARG A 28 8.38 5.64 0.71
C ARG A 28 7.78 5.92 2.09
N ARG A 29 8.65 6.12 3.09
CA ARG A 29 8.23 6.52 4.46
C ARG A 29 7.71 7.96 4.43
N GLU A 30 6.86 8.33 5.39
CA GLU A 30 6.47 9.73 5.64
C GLU A 30 5.61 10.42 4.54
N HIS A 31 4.91 9.67 3.67
CA HIS A 31 4.00 10.26 2.70
C HIS A 31 2.54 10.16 3.14
N ASN A 32 1.81 11.29 3.03
CA ASN A 32 0.38 11.40 3.36
C ASN A 32 -0.56 10.93 2.24
N MET A 33 0.00 10.47 1.11
CA MET A 33 -0.75 10.06 -0.06
C MET A 33 -0.22 8.73 -0.57
N VAL A 34 -1.15 7.82 -0.86
CA VAL A 34 -0.85 6.49 -1.40
C VAL A 34 -1.71 6.26 -2.65
N SER A 35 -1.07 5.76 -3.71
CA SER A 35 -1.74 5.31 -4.92
C SER A 35 -1.16 3.96 -5.30
N VAL A 36 -2.04 2.98 -5.46
CA VAL A 36 -1.69 1.58 -5.70
C VAL A 36 -2.53 1.05 -6.85
N SER A 37 -1.89 0.37 -7.79
CA SER A 37 -2.57 -0.33 -8.88
C SER A 37 -1.84 -1.65 -9.15
N PHE A 38 -2.60 -2.74 -9.22
CA PHE A 38 -2.10 -4.06 -9.58
C PHE A 38 -3.25 -4.92 -10.12
N GLN A 39 -2.90 -6.00 -10.80
CA GLN A 39 -3.84 -7.03 -11.23
C GLN A 39 -3.53 -8.31 -10.45
N PHE A 40 -4.58 -9.05 -10.08
CA PHE A 40 -4.41 -10.31 -9.38
C PHE A 40 -5.42 -11.35 -9.89
N ARG A 41 -5.06 -12.62 -9.76
CA ARG A 41 -5.94 -13.77 -9.97
C ARG A 41 -5.65 -14.78 -8.87
N THR A 42 -6.69 -15.29 -8.23
CA THR A 42 -6.59 -16.32 -7.20
C THR A 42 -7.83 -17.20 -7.19
N TRP A 43 -7.69 -18.44 -6.73
CA TRP A 43 -8.80 -19.34 -6.41
C TRP A 43 -9.16 -19.33 -4.93
N ASN A 44 -8.33 -18.71 -4.08
CA ASN A 44 -8.60 -18.60 -2.66
C ASN A 44 -9.69 -17.54 -2.43
N SER A 45 -10.67 -17.84 -1.58
CA SER A 45 -11.73 -16.89 -1.22
C SER A 45 -11.28 -15.84 -0.20
N ASN A 46 -10.18 -16.10 0.50
CA ASN A 46 -9.64 -15.25 1.56
C ASN A 46 -8.12 -15.08 1.41
N GLY A 47 -7.61 -13.90 1.75
CA GLY A 47 -6.16 -13.65 1.78
C GLY A 47 -5.79 -12.17 1.84
N LEU A 48 -4.57 -11.88 2.27
CA LEU A 48 -3.97 -10.55 2.19
C LEU A 48 -3.43 -10.31 0.78
N LEU A 49 -3.83 -9.20 0.15
CA LEU A 49 -3.35 -8.81 -1.18
C LEU A 49 -2.22 -7.78 -1.10
N LEU A 50 -2.35 -6.80 -0.20
CA LEU A 50 -1.35 -5.77 0.02
C LEU A 50 -1.44 -5.22 1.44
N PHE A 51 -0.28 -4.92 2.00
CA PHE A 51 -0.13 -4.24 3.28
C PHE A 51 0.92 -3.14 3.15
N SER A 52 0.62 -1.96 3.68
CA SER A 52 1.57 -0.84 3.74
C SER A 52 1.39 -0.08 5.04
N ALA A 53 2.49 0.09 5.79
CA ALA A 53 2.54 1.05 6.88
C ALA A 53 2.63 2.47 6.30
N LEU A 54 1.76 3.36 6.76
CA LEU A 54 1.77 4.78 6.42
C LEU A 54 2.41 5.57 7.57
N ALA A 55 2.72 6.84 7.34
CA ALA A 55 3.35 7.71 8.34
C ALA A 55 2.52 7.81 9.64
N ASP A 56 1.20 7.85 9.46
CA ASP A 56 0.20 8.08 10.47
C ASP A 56 -0.85 6.95 10.47
N GLY A 57 -0.51 5.75 10.02
CA GLY A 57 -1.52 4.71 9.87
C GLY A 57 -1.11 3.48 9.08
N MET A 58 -2.10 2.83 8.47
CA MET A 58 -1.91 1.60 7.71
C MET A 58 -2.97 1.46 6.63
N LEU A 59 -2.54 0.96 5.47
CA LEU A 59 -3.39 0.49 4.38
C LEU A 59 -3.31 -1.03 4.30
N GLU A 60 -4.47 -1.67 4.30
CA GLU A 60 -4.63 -3.11 4.08
C GLU A 60 -5.66 -3.36 2.96
N LEU A 61 -5.28 -4.17 1.97
CA LEU A 61 -6.18 -4.70 0.95
C LEU A 61 -6.28 -6.21 1.15
N THR A 62 -7.49 -6.71 1.41
CA THR A 62 -7.76 -8.13 1.63
C THR A 62 -8.83 -8.65 0.69
N LEU A 63 -8.82 -9.95 0.45
CA LEU A 63 -9.94 -10.69 -0.09
C LEU A 63 -10.69 -11.33 1.07
N ARG A 64 -12.00 -11.10 1.16
CA ARG A 64 -12.90 -11.72 2.14
C ARG A 64 -14.13 -12.26 1.42
N ASP A 65 -14.34 -13.57 1.49
CA ASP A 65 -15.44 -14.26 0.80
C ASP A 65 -15.55 -13.88 -0.68
N GLY A 66 -14.40 -13.80 -1.36
CA GLY A 66 -14.30 -13.43 -2.79
C GLY A 66 -14.47 -11.95 -3.10
N LYS A 67 -14.61 -11.08 -2.09
CA LYS A 67 -14.73 -9.63 -2.25
C LYS A 67 -13.43 -8.94 -1.87
N ALA A 68 -12.99 -7.99 -2.70
CA ALA A 68 -11.87 -7.13 -2.35
C ALA A 68 -12.34 -6.08 -1.33
N VAL A 69 -11.65 -5.98 -0.20
CA VAL A 69 -11.95 -5.07 0.91
C VAL A 69 -10.71 -4.21 1.18
N ALA A 70 -10.91 -2.90 1.22
CA ALA A 70 -9.89 -1.95 1.62
C ALA A 70 -10.15 -1.46 3.04
N HIS A 71 -9.12 -1.54 3.88
CA HIS A 71 -9.13 -1.01 5.24
C HIS A 71 -7.99 0.00 5.38
N ILE A 72 -8.35 1.22 5.76
CA ILE A 72 -7.43 2.31 6.04
C ILE A 72 -7.62 2.69 7.51
N SER A 73 -6.54 2.61 8.28
CA SER A 73 -6.52 3.08 9.67
C SER A 73 -5.57 4.27 9.80
N ILE A 74 -5.98 5.25 10.60
CA ILE A 74 -5.19 6.45 10.91
C ILE A 74 -4.95 6.45 12.41
N ALA A 75 -3.68 6.38 12.82
CA ALA A 75 -3.25 6.61 14.18
C ALA A 75 -3.45 8.09 14.51
N GLN A 76 -4.33 8.39 15.47
CA GLN A 76 -4.52 9.76 15.94
C GLN A 76 -3.18 10.30 16.45
N ARG A 77 -2.71 11.43 15.89
CA ARG A 77 -1.68 12.23 16.56
C ARG A 77 -2.25 12.69 17.89
N LYS A 78 -1.67 12.20 18.99
CA LYS A 78 -1.95 12.72 20.34
C LYS A 78 -1.65 14.21 20.30
N SER A 79 -2.66 15.06 20.52
CA SER A 79 -2.47 16.50 20.64
C SER A 79 -1.46 16.74 21.76
N SER A 80 -0.31 17.33 21.46
CA SER A 80 0.59 17.84 22.48
C SER A 80 -0.07 19.09 23.05
N HIS A 81 -0.93 18.93 24.06
CA HIS A 81 -1.32 20.05 24.89
C HIS A 81 -0.05 20.57 25.57
N VAL A 82 0.44 21.72 25.08
CA VAL A 82 1.43 22.52 25.78
C VAL A 82 0.63 23.43 26.69
N ASP A 83 0.39 22.97 27.92
CA ASP A 83 -0.18 23.82 28.96
C ASP A 83 0.93 24.76 29.43
N MET A 84 0.82 26.03 29.06
CA MET A 84 1.67 27.09 29.59
C MET A 84 1.07 27.53 30.93
N MET A 85 1.63 27.03 32.04
CA MET A 85 1.29 27.58 33.36
C MET A 85 1.86 28.99 33.47
N SER A 86 0.97 29.93 33.78
CA SER A 86 1.28 31.34 34.05
C SER A 86 1.98 31.55 35.38
#